data_AF-A0A1G7U3C2-F1
#
_entry.id   AF-A0A1G7U3C2-F1
#
_cell.length_a   1.000
_cell.length_b   1.000
_cell.length_c   1.000
_cell.angle_alpha   90.00
_cell.angle_beta   90.00
_cell.angle_gamma   90.00
#
_symmetry.space_group_name_H-M   'P 1'
#
loop_
_entity.id
_entity.type
_entity.pdbx_description
1 polymer ?
#
loop_
_entity_poly.entity_id
_entity_poly.type
_entity_poly.pdbx_seq_one_letter_code
_entity_poly.pdbx_strand_id
1 'polypeptide(L)'
;MQVTASAGGWSVILAAVPDPYHFKGRNYDYGTGVGFYGQFGATMFNRLFFRFNYRGGLIGTVNGNASHYVLRAVTGEVGLRLCNGVSACLELASFICLGIIKNTQRSPPAIPISGFLAGTA
;
A
#
# COMPACT_ATOMS: atom_id res chain seq x y z
N MET A 1 25.39 3.87 13.24
CA MET A 1 24.36 3.36 12.31
C MET A 1 23.05 3.32 13.07
N GLN A 2 22.00 3.91 12.53
CA GLN A 2 20.69 3.95 13.18
C GLN A 2 19.71 3.08 12.38
N VAL A 3 18.99 2.20 13.07
CA VAL A 3 17.96 1.35 12.48
C VAL A 3 16.66 1.60 13.22
N THR A 4 15.58 1.71 12.48
CA THR A 4 14.22 1.86 12.99
C THR A 4 13.36 0.82 12.31
N ALA A 5 12.68 -0.02 13.10
CA ALA A 5 11.72 -0.97 12.59
C ALA A 5 10.45 -0.83 13.42
N SER A 6 9.31 -0.81 12.74
CA SER A 6 8.00 -0.77 13.38
C SER A 6 7.03 -1.62 12.58
N ALA A 7 6.20 -2.38 13.28
CA ALA A 7 5.11 -3.11 12.67
C ALA A 7 3.87 -2.98 13.54
N GLY A 8 2.71 -3.13 12.93
CA GLY A 8 1.45 -3.12 13.66
C GLY A 8 0.28 -3.48 12.77
N GLY A 9 -0.90 -3.50 13.37
CA GLY A 9 -2.15 -3.76 12.67
C GLY A 9 -3.27 -2.91 13.21
N TRP A 10 -4.34 -2.81 12.43
CA TRP A 10 -5.56 -2.12 12.81
C TRP A 10 -6.76 -2.90 12.28
N SER A 11 -7.87 -2.88 13.01
CA SER A 11 -9.13 -3.36 12.49
C SER A 11 -9.76 -2.31 11.58
N VAL A 12 -10.37 -2.76 10.50
CA VAL A 12 -11.09 -1.92 9.55
C VAL A 12 -12.57 -2.20 9.76
N ILE A 13 -13.22 -1.37 10.57
CA ILE A 13 -14.64 -1.52 10.91
C ILE A 13 -15.49 -1.36 9.65
N LEU A 14 -15.16 -0.38 8.82
CA LEU A 14 -15.86 -0.08 7.58
C LEU A 14 -14.88 0.39 6.51
N ALA A 15 -14.92 -0.23 5.34
CA ALA A 15 -14.22 0.18 4.14
C ALA A 15 -15.17 0.17 2.94
N ALA A 16 -15.02 1.16 2.07
CA ALA A 16 -15.63 1.16 0.75
C ALA A 16 -14.56 0.73 -0.26
N VAL A 17 -14.75 -0.44 -0.88
CA VAL A 17 -13.81 -0.96 -1.89
C VAL A 17 -14.44 -0.83 -3.27
N PRO A 18 -13.76 -0.26 -4.27
CA PRO A 18 -14.31 -0.15 -5.61
C PRO A 18 -14.57 -1.54 -6.21
N ASP A 19 -15.79 -1.78 -6.69
CA ASP A 19 -16.16 -3.00 -7.41
C ASP A 19 -16.51 -2.63 -8.87
N PRO A 20 -15.83 -3.19 -9.89
CA PRO A 20 -16.24 -3.02 -11.29
C PRO A 20 -17.64 -3.59 -11.57
N TYR A 21 -18.10 -4.57 -10.79
CA TYR A 21 -19.43 -5.15 -10.91
C TYR A 21 -20.42 -4.34 -10.08
N HIS A 22 -21.21 -3.50 -10.75
CA HIS A 22 -22.10 -2.55 -10.05
C HIS A 22 -23.15 -3.30 -9.23
N PHE A 23 -23.15 -3.13 -7.91
CA PHE A 23 -24.15 -3.70 -7.03
C PHE A 23 -25.16 -2.62 -6.59
N LYS A 24 -26.44 -2.80 -6.94
CA LYS A 24 -27.54 -1.85 -6.65
C LYS A 24 -27.28 -0.41 -7.17
N GLY A 25 -26.64 -0.29 -8.33
CA GLY A 25 -26.33 1.02 -8.94
C GLY A 25 -25.19 1.79 -8.27
N ARG A 26 -24.35 1.12 -7.47
CA ARG A 26 -23.16 1.69 -6.82
C ARG A 26 -21.88 1.03 -7.33
N ASN A 27 -20.79 1.80 -7.34
CA ASN A 27 -19.48 1.38 -7.86
C ASN A 27 -18.53 0.93 -6.74
N TYR A 28 -19.07 0.61 -5.56
CA TYR A 28 -18.29 0.22 -4.39
C TYR A 28 -19.08 -0.73 -3.47
N ASP A 29 -18.35 -1.63 -2.84
CA ASP A 29 -18.83 -2.57 -1.85
C ASP A 29 -18.42 -2.14 -0.44
N TYR A 30 -19.32 -2.36 0.53
CA TYR A 30 -18.98 -2.17 1.95
C TYR A 30 -18.38 -3.44 2.53
N GLY A 31 -17.17 -3.31 3.06
CA GLY A 31 -16.46 -4.40 3.72
C GLY A 31 -15.97 -4.03 5.11
N THR A 32 -15.64 -5.07 5.86
CA THR A 32 -14.91 -5.01 7.12
C THR A 32 -13.66 -5.87 6.98
N GLY A 33 -12.63 -5.57 7.75
CA GLY A 33 -11.35 -6.22 7.54
C GLY A 33 -10.31 -5.93 8.60
N VAL A 34 -9.08 -6.27 8.25
CA VAL A 34 -7.90 -5.99 9.05
C VAL A 34 -6.82 -5.42 8.14
N GLY A 35 -6.14 -4.39 8.64
CA GLY A 35 -4.96 -3.82 8.03
C GLY A 35 -3.73 -4.15 8.86
N PHE A 36 -2.58 -4.21 8.19
CA PHE A 36 -1.29 -4.38 8.82
C PHE A 36 -0.25 -3.52 8.10
N TYR A 37 0.77 -3.12 8.84
CA TYR A 37 1.90 -2.40 8.29
C TYR A 37 3.21 -2.91 8.87
N GLY A 38 4.25 -2.82 8.06
CA GLY A 38 5.64 -2.95 8.45
C GLY A 38 6.41 -1.79 7.85
N GLN A 39 7.25 -1.16 8.66
CA GLN A 39 8.15 -0.10 8.25
C GLN A 39 9.54 -0.45 8.77
N PHE A 40 10.52 -0.28 7.89
CA PHE A 40 11.92 -0.48 8.17
C PHE A 40 12.69 0.73 7.64
N GLY A 41 13.60 1.25 8.44
CA GLY A 41 14.44 2.38 8.13
C GLY A 41 15.85 2.12 8.61
N ALA A 42 16.84 2.41 7.77
CA ALA A 42 18.25 2.36 8.13
C ALA A 42 18.92 3.65 7.68
N THR A 43 19.73 4.25 8.55
CA THR A 43 20.55 5.41 8.25
C THR A 43 22.00 5.12 8.58
N MET A 44 22.86 5.28 7.58
CA MET A 44 24.30 5.05 7.67
C MET A 44 25.05 6.38 7.53
N PHE A 45 25.94 6.65 8.48
CA PHE A 45 26.81 7.83 8.49
C PHE A 45 26.11 9.18 8.32
N ASN A 46 24.81 9.29 8.68
CA ASN A 46 23.97 10.47 8.44
C ASN A 46 23.90 10.95 6.97
N ARG A 47 24.39 10.14 6.02
CA ARG A 47 24.48 10.46 4.59
C ARG A 47 23.59 9.56 3.74
N LEU A 48 23.61 8.26 3.98
CA LEU A 48 22.77 7.30 3.28
C LEU A 48 21.57 6.95 4.15
N PHE A 49 20.37 7.11 3.64
CA PHE A 49 19.15 6.62 4.27
C PHE A 49 18.40 5.68 3.34
N PHE A 50 17.85 4.63 3.93
CA PHE A 50 16.99 3.65 3.29
C PHE A 50 15.72 3.54 4.13
N ARG A 51 14.56 3.61 3.49
CA ARG A 51 13.28 3.31 4.13
C ARG A 51 12.48 2.37 3.25
N PHE A 52 11.78 1.45 3.89
CA PHE A 52 10.91 0.49 3.25
C PHE A 52 9.64 0.41 4.08
N ASN A 53 8.50 0.66 3.44
CA ASN A 53 7.19 0.54 4.05
C ASN A 53 6.37 -0.46 3.26
N TYR A 54 5.71 -1.35 3.98
CA TYR A 54 4.76 -2.30 3.48
C TYR A 54 3.45 -2.12 4.23
N ARG A 55 2.33 -1.94 3.53
CA ARG A 55 0.99 -1.94 4.10
C ARG A 55 0.15 -2.98 3.39
N GLY A 56 -0.48 -3.84 4.16
CA GLY A 56 -1.39 -4.88 3.70
C GLY A 56 -2.79 -4.66 4.29
N GLY A 57 -3.82 -5.04 3.56
CA GLY A 57 -5.19 -5.03 4.04
C GLY A 57 -5.98 -6.19 3.48
N LEU A 58 -6.73 -6.87 4.32
CA LEU A 58 -7.68 -7.91 3.95
C LEU A 58 -9.07 -7.41 4.30
N ILE A 59 -9.93 -7.22 3.29
CA ILE A 59 -11.28 -6.69 3.47
C ILE A 59 -12.27 -7.73 2.94
N GLY A 60 -13.14 -8.24 3.81
CA GLY A 60 -14.27 -9.07 3.44
C GLY A 60 -15.51 -8.21 3.22
N THR A 61 -16.26 -8.47 2.15
CA THR A 61 -17.49 -7.73 1.87
C THR A 61 -18.60 -8.14 2.84
N VAL A 62 -19.23 -7.16 3.49
CA VAL A 62 -20.37 -7.36 4.42
C VAL A 62 -21.70 -7.04 3.71
N ASN A 63 -21.71 -6.04 2.84
CA ASN A 63 -22.92 -5.62 2.11
C ASN A 63 -22.55 -5.18 0.69
N GLY A 64 -22.66 -6.12 -0.25
CA GLY A 64 -22.18 -6.01 -1.62
C GLY A 64 -22.10 -7.38 -2.30
N ASN A 65 -21.35 -7.48 -3.40
CA ASN A 65 -21.03 -8.76 -4.02
C ASN A 65 -20.10 -9.60 -3.11
N ALA A 66 -20.23 -10.93 -3.09
CA ALA A 66 -19.45 -11.78 -2.18
C ALA A 66 -17.97 -11.84 -2.62
N SER A 67 -17.17 -10.87 -2.17
CA SER A 67 -15.78 -10.69 -2.58
C SER A 67 -14.84 -10.46 -1.39
N HIS A 68 -13.62 -10.97 -1.50
CA HIS A 68 -12.51 -10.68 -0.60
C HIS A 68 -11.49 -9.80 -1.31
N TYR A 69 -11.14 -8.67 -0.73
CA TYR A 69 -10.19 -7.73 -1.30
C TYR A 69 -8.86 -7.78 -0.54
N VAL A 70 -7.76 -7.85 -1.29
CA VAL A 70 -6.39 -7.80 -0.79
C VAL A 70 -5.76 -6.51 -1.28
N LEU A 71 -5.51 -5.59 -0.36
CA LEU A 71 -4.78 -4.35 -0.62
C LEU A 71 -3.32 -4.55 -0.23
N ARG A 72 -2.42 -4.18 -1.13
CA ARG A 72 -0.97 -4.18 -0.91
C ARG A 72 -0.40 -2.85 -1.39
N ALA A 73 0.29 -2.16 -0.51
CA ALA A 73 1.01 -0.95 -0.81
C ALA A 73 2.45 -1.13 -0.35
N VAL A 74 3.39 -1.01 -1.28
CA VAL A 74 4.82 -1.14 -1.03
C VAL A 74 5.49 0.15 -1.46
N THR A 75 6.21 0.78 -0.55
CA THR A 75 6.99 1.99 -0.85
C THR A 75 8.42 1.78 -0.38
N GLY A 76 9.39 2.09 -1.21
CA GLY A 76 10.80 2.11 -0.89
C GLY A 76 11.38 3.50 -1.17
N GLU A 77 12.17 4.01 -0.24
CA GLU A 77 12.88 5.27 -0.37
C GLU A 77 14.37 5.01 -0.15
N VAL A 78 15.20 5.55 -1.03
CA VAL A 78 16.65 5.56 -0.89
C VAL A 78 17.14 6.96 -1.12
N GLY A 79 17.92 7.51 -0.19
CA GLY A 79 18.50 8.82 -0.40
C GLY A 79 19.91 8.94 0.11
N LEU A 80 20.63 9.87 -0.51
CA LEU A 80 22.06 10.08 -0.32
C LEU A 80 22.33 11.59 -0.24
N ARG A 81 22.95 12.02 0.85
CA ARG A 81 23.50 13.37 0.98
C ARG A 81 24.91 13.40 0.39
N LEU A 82 25.06 14.13 -0.71
CA LEU A 82 26.31 14.25 -1.45
C LEU A 82 27.23 15.29 -0.78
N CYS A 83 26.70 16.48 -0.48
CA CYS A 83 27.42 17.62 0.11
C CYS A 83 26.53 18.42 1.06
N ASN A 84 27.10 19.42 1.76
CA ASN A 84 26.33 20.39 2.54
C ASN A 84 25.36 21.15 1.61
N GLY A 85 24.08 20.77 1.66
CA GLY A 85 23.00 21.41 0.90
C GLY A 85 22.58 20.69 -0.40
N VAL A 86 23.13 19.52 -0.72
CA VAL A 86 22.68 18.73 -1.88
C VAL A 86 22.35 17.31 -1.47
N SER A 87 21.10 16.92 -1.70
CA SER A 87 20.62 15.57 -1.47
C SER A 87 19.90 15.00 -2.69
N ALA A 88 20.13 13.72 -2.95
CA ALA A 88 19.39 12.97 -3.94
C ALA A 88 18.49 11.96 -3.21
N CYS A 89 17.23 11.87 -3.62
CA CYS A 89 16.29 10.88 -3.11
C CYS A 89 15.60 10.17 -4.28
N LEU A 90 15.45 8.86 -4.15
CA LEU A 90 14.73 7.99 -5.06
C LEU A 90 13.60 7.33 -4.27
N GLU A 91 12.37 7.56 -4.71
CA GLU A 91 11.18 6.93 -4.16
C GLU A 91 10.53 6.02 -5.20
N LEU A 92 10.25 4.78 -4.79
CA LEU A 92 9.53 3.79 -5.57
C LEU A 92 8.29 3.39 -4.80
N ALA A 93 7.11 3.56 -5.40
CA ALA A 93 5.85 3.14 -4.80
C ALA A 93 5.05 2.24 -5.75
N SER A 94 4.51 1.15 -5.22
CA SER A 94 3.64 0.21 -5.92
C SER A 94 2.41 -0.08 -5.07
N PHE A 95 1.23 0.22 -5.63
CA PHE A 95 -0.06 -0.01 -5.02
C PHE A 95 -0.84 -1.02 -5.87
N ILE A 96 -1.28 -2.11 -5.24
CA ILE A 96 -2.04 -3.19 -5.87
C ILE A 96 -3.26 -3.47 -5.00
N CYS A 97 -4.45 -3.40 -5.60
CA CYS A 97 -5.69 -3.89 -5.01
C CYS A 97 -6.18 -5.09 -5.84
N LEU A 98 -6.32 -6.24 -5.20
CA LEU A 98 -6.80 -7.46 -5.83
C LEU A 98 -8.16 -7.86 -5.23
N GLY A 99 -9.20 -7.94 -6.06
CA GLY A 99 -10.48 -8.53 -5.67
C GLY A 99 -10.52 -10.04 -5.97
N ILE A 100 -10.97 -10.85 -5.02
CA ILE A 100 -11.21 -12.28 -5.18
C ILE A 100 -12.72 -12.50 -5.00
N ILE A 101 -13.44 -12.69 -6.10
CA ILE A 101 -14.90 -12.84 -6.12
C ILE A 101 -15.26 -14.31 -5.92
N LYS A 102 -16.14 -14.63 -4.96
CA LYS A 102 -16.43 -16.00 -4.53
C LYS A 102 -17.28 -16.80 -5.54
N ASN A 103 -17.93 -16.14 -6.50
CA ASN A 103 -18.86 -16.78 -7.46
C ASN A 103 -18.39 -16.75 -8.93
N THR A 104 -17.19 -16.25 -9.21
CA THR A 104 -16.60 -16.35 -10.56
C THR A 104 -15.09 -16.32 -10.43
N GLN A 105 -14.42 -17.32 -11.00
CA GLN A 105 -12.94 -17.42 -11.16
C GLN A 105 -12.40 -16.35 -12.12
N ARG A 106 -12.79 -15.08 -11.93
CA ARG A 106 -12.27 -13.91 -12.66
C ARG A 106 -11.88 -12.87 -11.63
N SER A 107 -10.60 -12.88 -11.26
CA SER A 107 -9.95 -11.76 -10.60
C SER A 107 -10.13 -10.51 -11.47
N PRO A 108 -10.60 -9.36 -10.91
CA PRO A 108 -10.50 -8.08 -11.61
C PRO A 108 -9.02 -7.85 -11.98
N PRO A 109 -8.74 -7.18 -13.11
CA PRO A 109 -7.38 -6.77 -13.42
C PRO A 109 -6.86 -5.92 -12.26
N ALA A 110 -5.69 -6.27 -11.73
CA ALA A 110 -4.97 -5.41 -10.79
C ALA A 110 -4.84 -4.03 -11.44
N ILE A 111 -5.21 -2.97 -10.72
CA ILE A 111 -4.97 -1.60 -11.15
C ILE A 111 -3.62 -1.19 -10.54
N PRO A 112 -2.49 -1.29 -11.27
CA PRO A 112 -1.22 -0.79 -10.77
C PRO A 112 -1.26 0.73 -10.81
N ILE A 113 -1.16 1.36 -9.64
CA ILE A 113 -0.78 2.77 -9.56
C ILE A 113 0.71 2.76 -9.17
N SER A 114 1.59 2.92 -10.15
CA SER A 114 3.03 3.12 -9.91
C SER A 114 3.34 4.61 -10.05
N GLY A 115 3.78 5.22 -8.96
CA GLY A 115 4.29 6.58 -8.93
C GLY A 115 5.80 6.57 -8.75
N PHE A 116 6.52 7.30 -9.61
CA PHE A 116 7.93 7.60 -9.45
C PHE A 116 8.07 9.10 -9.24
N LEU A 117 8.52 9.51 -8.05
CA LEU A 117 8.82 10.89 -7.72
C LEU A 117 10.32 11.00 -7.43
N ALA A 118 11.04 11.65 -8.35
CA ALA A 118 12.42 12.04 -8.13
C ALA A 118 12.44 13.51 -7.67
N GLY A 119 12.93 13.76 -6.46
CA GLY A 119 13.05 15.10 -5.90
C GLY A 119 14.49 15.42 -5.52
N THR A 120 14.96 16.60 -5.95
CA THR A 120 16.19 17.22 -5.42
C THR A 120 15.78 18.16 -4.30
N ALA A 121 16.26 17.92 -3.08
CA ALA A 121 16.08 18.81 -1.94
C ALA A 121 17.39 19.57 -1.67
#